data_AF-A0A2V4QXN3-F1
#
_entry.id   AF-A0A2V4QXN3-F1
#
_cell.length_a   1.000
_cell.length_b   1.000
_cell.length_c   1.000
_cell.angle_alpha   90.00
_cell.angle_beta   90.00
_cell.angle_gamma   90.00
#
_symmetry.space_group_name_H-M   'P 1'
#
loop_
_entity.id
_entity.type
_entity.pdbx_description
1 polymer ?
#
loop_
_entity_poly.entity_id
_entity_poly.type
_entity_poly.pdbx_seq_one_letter_code
_entity_poly.pdbx_strand_id
1 'polypeptide(L)' 'MSVKETTMHQLVRIGMDTSKKVFQLHGVDAEERVALSRKLSR' A
#
# COMPACT_ATOMS: atom_id res chain seq x y z
N MET A 1 0.02 20.35 24.45
CA MET A 1 -0.31 20.24 23.01
C MET A 1 0.08 18.84 22.59
N SER A 2 -0.89 17.93 22.46
CA SER A 2 -0.61 16.54 22.08
C SER A 2 -0.45 16.50 20.57
N VAL A 3 0.80 16.39 20.10
CA VAL A 3 1.09 16.14 18.70
C VAL A 3 0.63 14.71 18.45
N LYS A 4 -0.56 14.56 17.88
CA LYS A 4 -1.08 13.27 17.45
C LYS A 4 -0.16 12.81 16.32
N GLU A 5 0.88 12.05 16.66
CA GLU A 5 1.72 11.36 15.68
C GLU A 5 0.77 10.55 14.81
N THR A 6 0.50 11.06 13.62
CA THR A 6 -0.18 10.30 12.60
C THR A 6 0.86 9.30 12.15
N THR A 7 0.76 8.07 12.64
CA THR A 7 1.61 6.96 12.23
C THR A 7 1.39 6.75 10.74
N MET A 8 2.16 7.49 9.93
CA MET A 8 2.23 7.29 8.50
C MET A 8 2.71 5.86 8.32
N HIS A 9 1.84 4.97 7.86
CA HIS A 9 2.25 3.61 7.51
C HIS A 9 3.18 3.74 6.30
N GLN A 10 4.47 3.84 6.59
CA GLN A 10 5.48 4.06 5.58
C GLN A 10 5.50 2.83 4.68
N LEU A 11 5.17 3.04 3.41
CA LEU A 11 5.23 1.98 2.42
C LEU A 11 6.70 1.68 2.13
N VAL A 12 7.12 0.46 2.46
CA VAL A 12 8.50 0.01 2.25
C VAL A 12 8.63 -0.72 0.90
N ARG A 13 7.56 -1.37 0.43
CA ARG A 13 7.56 -2.13 -0.83
C ARG A 13 6.21 -2.02 -1.54
N ILE A 14 6.24 -1.92 -2.87
CA ILE A 14 5.05 -1.92 -3.72
C ILE A 14 5.14 -3.11 -4.67
N GLY A 15 4.07 -3.90 -4.72
CA GLY A 15 3.86 -4.97 -5.69
C GLY A 15 2.67 -4.66 -6.59
N MET A 16 2.70 -5.24 -7.80
CA MET A 16 1.63 -5.10 -8.78
C MET A 16 1.31 -6.46 -9.39
N ASP A 17 0.05 -6.87 -9.31
CA ASP A 17 -0.44 -8.06 -10.00
C ASP A 17 -0.81 -7.71 -11.45
N THR A 18 -0.01 -8.20 -12.39
CA THR A 18 -0.17 -7.97 -13.84
C THR A 18 -0.95 -9.06 -14.55
N SER A 19 -1.27 -10.16 -13.86
CA SER A 19 -1.97 -11.31 -14.43
C SER A 19 -3.47 -11.09 -14.63
N LYS A 20 -4.02 -10.03 -14.04
CA LYS A 20 -5.45 -9.69 -14.06
C LYS A 20 -5.75 -8.60 -15.08
N LYS A 21 -6.99 -8.61 -15.60
CA LYS A 21 -7.53 -7.52 -16.44
C LYS A 21 -7.54 -6.15 -15.76
N VAL A 22 -7.47 -6.13 -14.43
CA VAL A 22 -7.35 -4.95 -13.57
C VAL A 22 -6.09 -5.13 -12.75
N PHE A 23 -5.15 -4.21 -12.86
CA PHE A 23 -3.91 -4.27 -12.12
C PHE A 23 -4.19 -3.99 -10.64
N GLN A 24 -3.76 -4.88 -9.76
CA GLN A 24 -3.86 -4.65 -8.31
C GLN A 24 -2.51 -4.18 -7.80
N LEU A 25 -2.45 -2.91 -7.37
CA LEU A 25 -1.31 -2.36 -6.66
C LEU A 25 -1.50 -2.60 -5.17
N HIS A 26 -0.51 -3.23 -4.54
CA HIS A 26 -0.46 -3.42 -3.10
C HIS A 26 0.86 -2.88 -2.55
N GLY A 27 0.77 -1.99 -1.56
CA GLY A 27 1.91 -1.50 -0.80
C GLY A 27 1.92 -2.17 0.58
N VAL A 28 3.10 -2.57 1.03
CA VAL A 28 3.29 -3.14 2.37
C VAL A 28 4.15 -2.24 3.25
N ASP A 29 3.90 -2.28 4.55
CA ASP A 29 4.72 -1.63 5.57
C ASP A 29 5.95 -2.47 5.94
N ALA A 30 6.71 -2.01 6.94
CA ALA A 30 7.90 -2.69 7.43
C ALA A 30 7.60 -4.07 8.08
N GLU A 31 6.37 -4.32 8.46
CA GLU A 31 5.91 -5.58 9.09
C GLU A 31 5.24 -6.50 8.04
N GLU A 32 5.44 -6.20 6.76
CA GLU A 32 4.87 -6.90 5.60
C GLU A 32 3.34 -6.91 5.56
N ARG A 33 2.68 -6.01 6.29
CA ARG A 33 1.23 -5.86 6.24
C ARG A 33 0.84 -4.96 5.09
N VAL A 34 -0.28 -5.29 4.44
CA VAL A 34 -0.82 -4.46 3.37
C VAL A 34 -1.33 -3.14 3.94
N ALA A 35 -0.59 -2.07 3.68
CA ALA A 35 -0.91 -0.71 4.09
C ALA A 35 -1.56 0.12 2.97
N LEU A 36 -1.42 -0.30 1.72
CA LEU A 36 -2.09 0.31 0.57
C LEU A 36 -2.62 -0.76 -0.38
N SER A 37 -3.85 -0.60 -0.87
CA SER A 37 -4.44 -1.48 -1.87
C SER A 37 -5.26 -0.65 -2.85
N ARG A 38 -4.91 -0.70 -4.14
CA ARG A 38 -5.57 0.09 -5.18
C ARG A 38 -5.72 -0.71 -6.46
N LYS A 39 -6.92 -0.66 -7.05
CA LYS A 39 -7.21 -1.19 -8.38
C LYS A 39 -6.88 -0.13 -9.42
N LEU A 40 -6.09 -0.48 -10.42
CA LEU A 40 -5.82 0.35 -11.59
C LEU A 40 -6.49 -0.31 -12.80
N SER A 41 -7.40 0.42 -13.42
CA SER A 41 -7.95 0.09 -14.73
C SER A 41 -7.14 0.81 -15.82
N ARG A 42 -7.09 0.21 -17.02
CA ARG A 42 -6.60 0.87 -18.23
C ARG A 42 -7.46 2.07 -18.61
#